data_AF-A0A0G0X5H8-F1
#
_entry.id   AF-A0A0G0X5H8-F1
#
_cell.length_a   1.000
_cell.length_b   1.000
_cell.length_c   1.000
_cell.angle_alpha   90.00
_cell.angle_beta   90.00
_cell.angle_gamma   90.00
#
_symmetry.space_group_name_H-M   'P 1'
#
loop_
_entity.id
_entity.type
_entity.pdbx_description
1 polymer ?
#
loop_
_entity_poly.entity_id
_entity_poly.type
_entity_poly.pdbx_seq_one_letter_code
_entity_poly.pdbx_strand_id
1 'polypeptide(L)'
;MKGRSALYTFKKVAVGGTFDRFHKGHEELLQTAFSLGDQVVIGLTDDTMVLSKVLSELIESYEVRKKQRRSYLGGIASFLDSWKGED
;
A
#
# COMPACT_ATOMS: atom_id res chain seq x y z
N MET A 1 31.92 -16.32 1.52
CA MET A 1 30.47 -16.54 1.75
C MET A 1 29.82 -15.22 2.18
N LYS A 2 29.00 -14.58 1.33
CA LYS A 2 28.01 -13.54 1.69
C LYS A 2 26.65 -14.13 1.27
N GLY A 3 25.64 -14.39 2.09
CA GLY A 3 25.26 -13.81 3.37
C GLY A 3 23.86 -13.22 3.24
N ARG A 4 22.85 -14.11 3.06
CA ARG A 4 21.38 -13.89 3.01
C ARG A 4 20.80 -12.95 1.94
N SER A 5 20.09 -13.55 0.97
CA SER A 5 18.91 -12.94 0.32
C SER A 5 18.02 -14.05 -0.25
N ALA A 6 17.42 -14.88 0.63
CA ALA A 6 16.63 -16.04 0.21
C ALA A 6 15.22 -16.08 0.83
N LEU A 7 14.61 -14.91 1.07
CA LEU A 7 13.23 -14.81 1.56
C LEU A 7 12.30 -14.07 0.60
N TYR A 8 12.79 -13.04 -0.10
CA TYR A 8 11.99 -12.22 -1.01
C TYR A 8 12.54 -12.28 -2.43
N THR A 9 11.64 -12.28 -3.42
CA THR A 9 11.96 -12.28 -4.85
C THR A 9 12.67 -11.00 -5.28
N PHE A 10 12.27 -9.85 -4.72
CA PHE A 10 12.79 -8.54 -5.06
C PHE A 10 13.30 -7.80 -3.83
N LYS A 11 14.35 -6.99 -4.02
CA LYS A 11 14.87 -6.10 -2.97
C LYS A 11 13.95 -4.92 -2.66
N LYS A 12 13.23 -4.42 -3.65
CA LYS A 12 12.26 -3.34 -3.51
C LYS A 12 11.08 -3.59 -4.44
N VAL A 13 9.87 -3.36 -3.95
CA VAL A 13 8.62 -3.38 -4.71
C VAL A 13 7.92 -2.04 -4.49
N ALA A 14 7.36 -1.48 -5.56
CA ALA A 14 6.53 -0.29 -5.49
C ALA A 14 5.14 -0.61 -6.01
N VAL A 15 4.12 -0.13 -5.32
CA VAL A 15 2.72 -0.25 -5.71
C VAL A 15 2.03 1.08 -5.50
N GLY A 16 1.15 1.45 -6.43
CA GLY A 16 0.42 2.72 -6.39
C GLY A 16 -1.04 2.51 -6.71
N GLY A 17 -1.91 3.31 -6.10
CA GLY A 17 -3.34 3.23 -6.33
C GLY A 17 -4.11 4.39 -5.72
N THR A 18 -5.38 4.51 -6.10
CA THR A 18 -6.29 5.48 -5.47
C THR A 18 -6.71 5.01 -4.08
N PHE A 19 -6.83 3.70 -3.88
CA PHE A 19 -7.25 3.11 -2.61
C PHE A 19 -8.55 3.74 -2.05
N ASP A 20 -9.50 4.01 -2.94
CA ASP A 20 -10.85 4.45 -2.56
C ASP A 20 -11.59 3.30 -1.87
N ARG A 21 -12.32 3.59 -0.79
CA ARG A 21 -13.13 2.59 -0.05
C ARG A 21 -12.41 1.27 0.13
N PHE A 22 -11.36 1.30 0.96
CA PHE A 22 -10.43 0.20 1.10
C PHE A 22 -11.13 -1.17 1.30
N HIS A 23 -10.82 -2.15 0.46
CA HIS A 23 -11.54 -3.42 0.34
C HIS A 23 -10.61 -4.55 -0.07
N LYS A 24 -11.10 -5.80 -0.09
CA LYS A 24 -10.30 -7.02 -0.36
C LYS A 24 -9.39 -6.94 -1.59
N GLY A 25 -9.82 -6.33 -2.70
CA GLY A 25 -8.94 -6.14 -3.87
C GLY A 25 -7.64 -5.37 -3.56
N HIS A 26 -7.70 -4.34 -2.72
CA HIS A 26 -6.52 -3.61 -2.26
C HIS A 26 -5.69 -4.43 -1.29
N GLU A 27 -6.33 -5.25 -0.46
CA GLU A 27 -5.66 -6.17 0.47
C GLU A 27 -4.78 -7.17 -0.27
N GLU A 28 -5.35 -7.88 -1.24
CA GLU A 28 -4.62 -8.87 -2.04
C GLU A 28 -3.44 -8.24 -2.81
N LEU A 29 -3.64 -7.02 -3.33
CA LEU A 29 -2.59 -6.26 -3.99
C LEU A 29 -1.42 -5.97 -3.05
N LEU A 30 -1.69 -5.48 -1.83
CA LEU A 30 -0.65 -5.17 -0.85
C LEU A 30 0.00 -6.43 -0.29
N GLN A 31 -0.76 -7.48 0.00
CA GLN A 31 -0.22 -8.77 0.44
C GLN A 31 0.73 -9.38 -0.59
N THR A 32 0.39 -9.27 -1.87
CA THR A 32 1.27 -9.69 -2.97
C THR A 32 2.56 -8.86 -3.00
N ALA A 33 2.46 -7.54 -2.80
CA ALA A 33 3.66 -6.71 -2.73
C ALA A 33 4.56 -7.10 -1.54
N PHE A 34 3.98 -7.35 -0.36
CA PHE A 34 4.70 -7.76 0.84
C PHE A 34 5.30 -9.16 0.75
N SER A 35 4.70 -10.09 0.01
CA SER A 35 5.28 -11.44 -0.19
C SER A 35 6.46 -11.43 -1.16
N LEU A 36 6.51 -10.47 -2.08
CA LEU A 36 7.52 -10.39 -3.12
C LEU A 36 8.72 -9.49 -2.75
N GLY A 37 8.54 -8.50 -1.86
CA GLY A 37 9.51 -7.44 -1.61
C GLY A 37 10.08 -7.39 -0.19
N ASP A 38 11.41 -7.27 -0.09
CA ASP A 38 12.13 -6.95 1.16
C ASP A 38 11.77 -5.53 1.66
N GLN A 39 11.53 -4.61 0.74
CA GLN A 39 10.99 -3.27 1.03
C GLN A 39 9.82 -2.98 0.09
N VAL A 40 8.72 -2.43 0.62
CA VAL A 40 7.54 -2.08 -0.18
C VAL A 40 7.20 -0.60 -0.01
N VAL A 41 7.11 0.11 -1.14
CA VAL A 41 6.67 1.51 -1.21
C VAL A 41 5.24 1.55 -1.72
N ILE A 42 4.35 2.25 -0.99
CA ILE A 42 2.92 2.33 -1.32
C ILE A 42 2.53 3.78 -1.63
N GLY A 43 2.35 4.09 -2.91
CA GLY A 43 1.89 5.40 -3.38
C GLY A 43 0.37 5.54 -3.31
N LEU A 44 -0.12 6.64 -2.73
CA LEU A 44 -1.54 7.01 -2.72
C LEU A 44 -1.74 8.19 -3.65
N THR A 45 -2.71 8.12 -4.55
CA THR A 45 -3.01 9.27 -5.42
C THR A 45 -3.60 10.43 -4.63
N ASP A 46 -3.10 11.65 -4.83
CA ASP A 46 -3.74 12.87 -4.34
C ASP A 46 -5.10 13.13 -5.01
N ASP A 47 -5.82 14.14 -4.51
CA ASP A 47 -7.15 14.47 -4.99
C ASP A 47 -7.15 15.08 -6.40
N THR A 48 -6.05 15.66 -6.86
CA THR A 48 -5.94 16.20 -8.22
C THR A 48 -5.82 15.09 -9.26
N MET A 49 -5.13 14.01 -8.92
CA MET A 49 -4.92 12.86 -9.80
C MET A 49 -6.18 12.01 -10.01
N VAL A 50 -7.20 12.14 -9.15
CA VAL A 50 -8.46 11.40 -9.30
C VAL A 50 -9.51 12.13 -10.14
N LEU A 51 -9.32 13.43 -10.41
CA LEU A 51 -10.28 14.26 -11.15
C LEU A 51 -10.53 13.78 -12.58
N SER A 52 -9.57 13.06 -13.18
CA SER A 52 -9.71 12.50 -14.52
C SER A 52 -10.49 11.18 -14.56
N LYS A 53 -10.89 10.64 -13.41
CA LYS A 53 -11.63 9.38 -13.32
C LYS A 53 -13.12 9.59 -13.53
N VAL A 54 -13.75 8.59 -14.15
CA VAL A 54 -15.21 8.50 -14.21
C VAL A 54 -15.76 8.42 -12.79
N LEU A 55 -16.76 9.25 -12.49
CA LEU A 55 -17.37 9.38 -11.15
C LEU A 55 -16.39 9.84 -10.06
N SER A 56 -15.44 10.72 -10.40
CA SER A 56 -14.47 11.28 -9.46
C SER A 56 -15.10 11.92 -8.21
N GLU A 57 -16.32 12.43 -8.34
CA GLU A 57 -17.11 13.01 -7.24
C GLU A 57 -17.56 11.99 -6.18
N LEU A 58 -17.52 10.69 -6.50
CA LEU A 58 -17.84 9.61 -5.56
C LEU A 58 -16.61 9.08 -4.82
N ILE A 59 -15.41 9.48 -5.26
CA ILE A 59 -14.15 9.09 -4.66
C ILE A 59 -13.95 9.89 -3.36
N GLU A 60 -13.57 9.19 -2.30
CA GLU A 60 -13.31 9.80 -1.00
C GLU A 60 -12.08 10.73 -1.07
N SER A 61 -12.02 11.73 -0.18
CA SER A 61 -10.87 12.63 -0.12
C SER A 61 -9.57 11.89 0.22
N TYR A 62 -8.44 12.47 -0.17
CA TYR A 62 -7.11 11.92 0.09
C TYR A 62 -6.92 11.57 1.56
N GLU A 63 -7.38 12.42 2.48
CA GLU A 63 -7.27 12.18 3.92
C GLU A 63 -8.08 10.97 4.39
N VAL A 64 -9.29 10.76 3.85
CA VAL A 64 -10.11 9.59 4.17
C VAL A 64 -9.45 8.32 3.64
N ARG A 65 -8.99 8.34 2.39
CA ARG A 65 -8.29 7.20 1.76
C ARG A 65 -6.98 6.88 2.47
N LYS A 66 -6.20 7.90 2.87
CA LYS A 66 -4.97 7.78 3.66
C LYS A 66 -5.26 7.14 5.02
N LYS A 67 -6.33 7.57 5.70
CA LYS A 67 -6.75 7.00 6.99
C LYS A 67 -7.17 5.53 6.87
N GLN A 68 -7.99 5.18 5.88
CA GLN A 68 -8.42 3.79 5.67
C GLN A 68 -7.23 2.88 5.36
N ARG A 69 -6.34 3.29 4.44
CA ARG A 69 -5.10 2.57 4.13
C ARG A 69 -4.24 2.39 5.37
N ARG A 70 -4.05 3.44 6.18
CA ARG A 70 -3.26 3.37 7.42
C ARG A 70 -3.92 2.47 8.47
N SER A 71 -5.24 2.47 8.57
CA SER A 71 -5.98 1.56 9.46
C SER A 71 -5.75 0.09 9.07
N TYR A 72 -5.81 -0.22 7.78
CA TYR A 72 -5.51 -1.56 7.26
C TYR A 72 -4.06 -1.96 7.57
N LEU A 73 -3.10 -1.12 7.20
CA LEU A 73 -1.68 -1.39 7.46
C LEU A 73 -1.39 -1.52 8.96
N GLY A 74 -2.01 -0.73 9.82
CA GLY A 74 -1.87 -0.84 11.28
C GLY A 74 -2.41 -2.18 11.83
N GLY A 75 -3.49 -2.69 11.24
CA GLY A 75 -4.04 -4.01 11.58
C GLY A 75 -3.13 -5.18 11.15
N ILE A 76 -2.27 -4.97 10.15
CA ILE A 76 -1.29 -5.98 9.71
C ILE A 76 0.08 -5.73 10.35
N ALA A 77 0.46 -4.49 10.68
CA ALA A 77 1.74 -4.19 11.31
C ALA A 77 1.82 -4.73 12.74
N SER A 78 0.68 -4.85 13.44
CA SER A 78 0.61 -5.63 14.68
C SER A 78 0.86 -7.14 14.46
N PHE A 79 0.77 -7.61 13.22
CA PHE A 79 1.09 -8.97 12.78
C PHE A 79 2.49 -9.08 12.12
N LEU A 80 3.02 -7.98 11.56
CA LEU A 80 4.31 -7.88 10.90
C LEU A 80 5.24 -6.96 11.70
N ASP A 81 6.07 -7.57 12.55
CA ASP A 81 7.01 -6.94 13.49
C ASP A 81 8.17 -6.11 12.86
N SER A 82 8.01 -5.56 11.66
CA SER A 82 9.11 -4.87 10.94
C SER A 82 8.68 -3.69 10.06
N TRP A 83 7.45 -3.19 10.16
CA TRP A 83 7.07 -2.00 9.39
C TRP A 83 7.69 -0.73 10.01
N LYS A 84 8.72 -0.19 9.34
CA LYS A 84 9.25 1.17 9.57
C LYS A 84 9.08 1.99 8.30
N GLY A 85 8.23 3.02 8.34
CA GLY A 85 8.28 4.06 7.32
C GLY A 85 6.99 4.87 7.16
N GLU A 86 6.99 6.05 7.78
CA GLU A 86 6.21 7.21 7.36
C GLU A 86 6.83 7.85 6.10
N ASP A 87 5.97 8.17 5.14
CA ASP A 87 5.85 9.44 4.40
C ASP A 87 4.33 9.62 4.09
#